data_AF-A0A971Q799-F1
#
_entry.id   AF-A0A971Q799-F1
#
_cell.length_a   1.000
_cell.length_b   1.000
_cell.length_c   1.000
_cell.angle_alpha   90.00
_cell.angle_beta   90.00
_cell.angle_gamma   90.00
#
_symmetry.space_group_name_H-M   'P 1'
#
loop_
_entity.id
_entity.type
_entity.pdbx_description
1 polymer ?
#
loop_
_entity_poly.entity_id
_entity_poly.type
_entity_poly.pdbx_seq_one_letter_code
_entity_poly.pdbx_strand_id
1 'polypeptide(L)' 'RRWCRRNNIHLIWTPTNASWLNPIECHFTPIKRFVLENTDYHGHDELRRALQRYVTYRNQHAREKR' A
#
# COMPACT_ATOMS: atom_id res chain seq x y z
N ARG A 1 3.57 -20.08 9.17
CA ARG A 1 4.59 -20.82 8.39
C ARG A 1 3.98 -21.88 7.46
N ARG A 2 3.09 -22.79 7.92
CA ARG A 2 2.44 -23.80 7.05
C ARG A 2 1.76 -23.18 5.81
N TRP A 3 0.92 -22.17 6.01
CA TRP A 3 0.28 -21.45 4.90
C TRP A 3 1.30 -20.81 3.96
N CYS A 4 2.36 -20.17 4.48
CA CYS A 4 3.41 -19.57 3.66
C CYS A 4 4.10 -20.62 2.77
N ARG A 5 4.46 -21.79 3.31
CA ARG A 5 5.04 -22.90 2.54
C ARG A 5 4.12 -23.38 1.42
N ARG A 6 2.82 -23.50 1.72
CA ARG A 6 1.81 -23.91 0.72
C ARG A 6 1.64 -22.89 -0.41
N ASN A 7 1.95 -21.61 -0.17
CA ASN A 7 1.77 -20.52 -1.15
C ASN A 7 3.11 -19.97 -1.70
N ASN A 8 4.23 -20.67 -1.50
CA ASN A 8 5.56 -20.21 -1.91
C ASN A 8 5.94 -18.81 -1.39
N ILE A 9 5.57 -18.51 -0.15
CA ILE A 9 5.88 -17.23 0.51
C ILE A 9 7.05 -17.41 1.47
N HIS A 10 8.09 -16.60 1.28
CA HIS A 10 9.25 -16.53 2.17
C HIS A 10 9.11 -15.32 3.11
N LEU A 11 9.35 -15.54 4.40
CA LEU A 11 9.34 -14.47 5.39
C LEU A 11 10.75 -13.91 5.55
N ILE A 12 10.91 -12.61 5.33
CA ILE A 12 12.17 -11.89 5.51
C ILE A 12 12.02 -11.00 6.74
N TRP A 13 12.98 -11.07 7.65
CA TRP A 13 12.99 -10.27 8.86
C TRP A 13 13.74 -8.96 8.59
N THR A 14 13.12 -7.83 8.91
CA THR A 14 13.79 -6.54 8.95
C THR A 14 14.32 -6.28 10.37
N PRO A 15 15.44 -5.54 10.53
CA PRO A 15 15.91 -5.11 11.84
C PRO A 15 14.86 -4.29 12.60
N THR A 16 14.90 -4.34 13.93
CA THR A 16 14.06 -3.50 14.79
C THR A 16 14.27 -2.02 14.47
N ASN A 17 13.18 -1.25 14.40
CA ASN A 17 13.17 0.18 14.05
C ASN A 17 13.69 0.52 12.64
N ALA A 18 13.78 -0.47 11.73
CA ALA A 18 14.15 -0.24 10.33
C ALA A 18 12.91 -0.25 9.41
N SER A 19 11.93 0.59 9.73
CA SER A 19 10.68 0.73 8.95
C SER A 19 10.99 1.08 7.49
N TRP A 20 11.97 1.95 7.26
CA TRP A 20 12.46 2.36 5.94
C TRP A 20 12.92 1.21 5.01
N LEU A 21 13.24 0.02 5.55
CA LEU A 21 13.54 -1.17 4.74
C LEU A 21 12.28 -1.86 4.20
N ASN A 22 11.09 -1.51 4.68
CA ASN A 22 9.83 -2.06 4.23
C ASN A 22 9.35 -1.32 2.96
N PRO A 23 9.39 -1.95 1.77
CA PRO A 23 9.10 -1.26 0.52
C PRO A 23 7.67 -0.71 0.43
N ILE A 24 6.74 -1.23 1.25
CA ILE A 24 5.37 -0.72 1.27
C ILE A 24 5.28 0.72 1.78
N GLU A 25 6.23 1.18 2.59
CA GLU A 25 6.14 2.48 3.26
C GLU A 25 6.16 3.65 2.28
N CYS A 26 6.88 3.53 1.16
CA CYS A 26 6.90 4.55 0.11
C CYS A 26 5.52 4.80 -0.53
N HIS A 27 4.57 3.87 -0.38
CA HIS A 27 3.22 4.02 -0.89
C HIS A 27 2.30 4.82 0.04
N PHE A 28 2.62 4.92 1.34
CA PHE A 28 1.77 5.59 2.32
C PHE A 28 1.75 7.11 2.17
N THR A 29 2.88 7.74 1.85
CA THR A 29 2.94 9.20 1.65
C THR A 29 1.99 9.67 0.54
N PRO A 30 2.00 9.06 -0.67
CA PRO A 30 1.02 9.43 -1.69
C PRO A 30 -0.43 9.10 -1.33
N ILE A 31 -0.70 8.00 -0.62
CA ILE A 31 -2.06 7.70 -0.15
C ILE A 31 -2.56 8.80 0.80
N LYS A 32 -1.74 9.21 1.76
CA LYS A 32 -2.07 10.33 2.65
C LYS A 32 -2.44 11.57 1.84
N ARG A 33 -1.61 11.94 0.87
CA ARG A 33 -1.79 13.16 0.09
C ARG A 33 -2.98 13.14 -0.86
N PHE A 34 -3.24 12.02 -1.52
CA PHE A 34 -4.26 11.97 -2.59
C PHE A 34 -5.58 11.35 -2.16
N VAL A 35 -5.60 10.66 -1.02
CA VAL A 35 -6.80 9.99 -0.51
C VAL A 35 -7.25 10.59 0.81
N LEU A 36 -6.36 11.02 1.70
CA LEU A 36 -6.77 11.44 3.05
C LEU A 36 -6.82 12.96 3.21
N GLU A 37 -5.85 13.69 2.67
CA GLU A 37 -5.77 15.15 2.81
C GLU A 37 -6.96 15.86 2.13
N ASN A 38 -7.57 16.82 2.83
CA ASN A 38 -8.71 17.63 2.38
C ASN A 38 -9.93 16.83 1.92
N THR A 39 -10.20 15.68 2.56
CA THR A 39 -11.39 14.87 2.29
C THR A 39 -12.27 14.77 3.54
N ASP A 40 -13.57 14.61 3.34
CA ASP A 40 -14.55 14.34 4.40
C ASP A 40 -15.37 13.11 3.99
N TYR A 41 -14.88 11.93 4.35
CA TYR A 41 -15.58 10.68 4.07
C TYR A 41 -16.62 10.41 5.15
N HIS A 42 -17.86 10.15 4.75
CA HIS A 42 -18.95 9.86 5.70
C HIS A 42 -18.82 8.48 6.37
N GLY A 43 -17.88 7.64 5.92
CA GLY A 43 -17.58 6.37 6.56
C GLY A 43 -16.47 5.57 5.88
N HIS A 44 -16.16 4.42 6.48
CA HIS A 44 -15.06 3.55 6.02
C HIS A 44 -15.30 2.95 4.63
N ASP A 45 -16.56 2.76 4.22
CA ASP A 45 -16.88 2.25 2.88
C ASP A 45 -16.47 3.22 1.78
N GLU A 46 -16.66 4.52 2.01
CA GLU A 46 -16.31 5.57 1.07
C GLU A 46 -14.79 5.71 0.98
N LEU A 47 -14.10 5.74 2.13
CA LEU A 47 -12.63 5.72 2.17
C LEU A 47 -12.06 4.49 1.45
N ARG A 48 -12.64 3.30 1.66
CA ARG A 48 -12.22 2.06 0.98
C ARG A 48 -12.35 2.17 -0.54
N ARG A 49 -13.46 2.73 -1.04
CA ARG A 49 -13.65 2.97 -2.49
C ARG A 49 -12.63 3.97 -3.02
N ALA A 50 -12.33 5.04 -2.28
CA ALA A 50 -11.34 6.03 -2.67
C ALA A 50 -9.92 5.43 -2.72
N LEU A 51 -9.53 4.63 -1.73
CA LEU A 51 -8.28 3.88 -1.72
C LEU A 51 -8.16 2.95 -2.93
N GLN A 52 -9.21 2.17 -3.22
CA GLN A 52 -9.23 1.26 -4.37
C GLN A 52 -9.08 2.02 -5.69
N ARG A 53 -9.82 3.11 -5.87
CA ARG A 53 -9.70 3.99 -7.05
C ARG A 53 -8.28 4.51 -7.21
N TYR A 54 -7.67 4.98 -6.13
CA TYR A 54 -6.30 5.50 -6.16
C TYR A 54 -5.28 4.42 -6.54
N VAL A 55 -5.38 3.22 -5.95
CA VAL A 55 -4.48 2.10 -6.28
C VAL A 55 -4.63 1.68 -7.73
N THR A 56 -5.87 1.54 -8.23
CA THR A 56 -6.13 1.21 -9.64
C THR A 56 -5.54 2.26 -10.58
N TYR A 57 -5.78 3.55 -10.31
CA TYR A 57 -5.20 4.65 -11.08
C TYR A 57 -3.67 4.57 -11.10
N ARG A 58 -3.03 4.43 -9.93
CA ARG A 58 -1.58 4.39 -9.82
C ARG A 58 -0.96 3.20 -10.54
N ASN A 59 -1.61 2.04 -10.51
CA ASN A 59 -1.15 0.84 -11.21
C ASN A 59 -1.27 0.98 -12.73
N GLN A 60 -2.35 1.60 -13.23
CA GLN A 60 -2.53 1.88 -14.67
C GLN A 60 -1.52 2.90 -15.20
N HIS A 61 -1.10 3.85 -14.38
CA HIS A 61 -0.16 4.91 -14.74
C HIS A 61 1.26 4.66 -14.24
N ALA A 62 1.56 3.43 -13.81
CA ALA A 62 2.91 3.05 -13.44
C ALA A 62 3.80 3.15 -14.69
N ARG A 63 4.82 4.01 -14.63
CA ARG A 63 5.81 4.07 -15.71
C ARG A 63 6.52 2.73 -15.81
N GLU A 64 6.75 2.30 -17.05
CA GLU A 64 7.57 1.12 -17.31
C GLU A 64 8.93 1.32 -16.63
N LYS A 65 9.30 0.36 -15.77
CA LYS A 65 10.61 0.38 -15.13
C LYS A 65 11.63 0.03 -16.21
N ARG A 66 12.47 0.99 -16.57
CA ARG A 66 13.65 0.78 -17.43
C ARG A 66 14.64 -0.16 -16.77
#